data_AF-K3W581-F1
#
_entry.id   AF-K3W581-F1
#
_cell.length_a   1.000
_cell.length_b   1.000
_cell.length_c   1.000
_cell.angle_alpha   90.00
_cell.angle_beta   90.00
_cell.angle_gamma   90.00
#
_symmetry.space_group_name_H-M   'P 1'
#
loop_
_entity.id
_entity.type
_entity.pdbx_description
1 polymer ?
#
loop_
_entity_poly.entity_id
_entity_poly.type
_entity_poly.pdbx_seq_one_letter_code
_entity_poly.pdbx_strand_id
1 'polypeptide(L)'
;MLRSHCGNIRDESGLAVLCAAIGQVTRKLTLTPRNYEDVPLLSELAGFVSQLSASTKSLMTKFATMCRKWAGNVRKQYYSIRNIFSYALQAYGLGALDAAAVYELGELIVLFRNAMLFSTGSTFWPRLQKLEIAIAEIMVRRAPVLAALLTQREHAMTSLLRLVNTSVSPTLKRKCAPLDKLKGGFATYFDAFDDSSGIHYAINLFTGMVLTDGNSPGGLPATIRDHTRYKQLFGDHDFEVTFGKGVYRTAFAIGECYLNFSLVEDELHIREVYYDAGMKIVKVLELCSVKWLGSLGDILPAHIKSGASRDKVFPSR
;
A
#
# COMPACT_ATOMS: atom_id res chain seq x y z
N MET A 1 27.67 46.05 5.37
CA MET A 1 27.31 45.61 6.73
C MET A 1 26.17 44.59 6.66
N LEU A 2 26.46 43.33 6.33
CA LEU A 2 25.49 42.23 6.39
C LEU A 2 26.07 41.15 7.32
N ARG A 3 25.95 41.36 8.63
CA ARG A 3 26.20 40.33 9.64
C ARG A 3 25.21 40.50 10.78
N SER A 4 24.83 39.34 11.32
CA SER A 4 23.84 39.09 12.36
C SER A 4 22.40 39.21 11.87
N HIS A 5 21.78 38.05 11.64
CA HIS A 5 20.45 37.65 12.11
C HIS A 5 20.31 36.13 11.82
N CYS A 6 21.39 35.37 12.01
CA CYS A 6 21.30 33.92 12.10
C CYS A 6 21.01 33.64 13.57
N GLY A 7 19.73 33.78 13.96
CA GLY A 7 19.29 33.43 15.31
C GLY A 7 19.64 31.96 15.58
N ASN A 8 20.14 31.68 16.77
CA ASN A 8 20.41 30.31 17.16
C ASN A 8 19.08 29.53 17.10
N ILE A 9 19.07 28.36 16.45
CA ILE A 9 17.86 27.53 16.31
C ILE A 9 17.31 27.04 17.66
N ARG A 10 18.16 27.11 18.70
CA ARG A 10 17.78 26.83 20.09
C ARG A 10 17.06 27.99 20.77
N ASP A 11 17.12 29.19 20.21
CA ASP A 11 16.39 30.34 20.71
C ASP A 11 14.95 30.30 20.16
N GLU A 12 13.95 30.67 20.97
CA GLU A 12 12.54 30.60 20.57
C GLU A 12 12.24 31.37 19.27
N SER A 13 12.95 32.48 19.05
CA SER A 13 12.83 33.30 17.83
C SER A 13 13.36 32.57 16.59
N GLY A 14 14.49 31.88 16.69
CA GLY A 14 15.07 31.08 15.60
C GLY A 14 14.20 29.87 15.25
N LEU A 15 13.68 29.18 16.27
CA LEU A 15 12.75 28.06 16.09
C LEU A 15 11.44 28.50 15.45
N ALA A 16 10.88 29.65 15.85
CA ALA A 16 9.67 30.21 15.28
C ALA A 16 9.83 30.55 13.79
N VAL A 17 10.96 31.14 13.40
CA VAL A 17 11.27 31.46 11.99
C VAL A 17 11.35 30.19 11.15
N LEU A 18 12.05 29.15 11.63
CA LEU A 18 12.12 27.87 10.92
C LEU A 18 10.75 27.19 10.81
N CYS A 19 9.96 27.20 11.88
CA CYS A 19 8.59 26.65 11.85
C CYS A 19 7.70 27.41 10.86
N ALA A 20 7.82 28.73 10.79
CA ALA A 20 7.09 29.56 9.84
C ALA A 20 7.50 29.23 8.39
N ALA A 21 8.80 29.06 8.13
CA ALA A 21 9.32 28.68 6.82
C ALA A 21 8.80 27.30 6.37
N ILE A 22 8.94 26.26 7.22
CA ILE A 22 8.41 24.92 6.93
C ILE A 22 6.90 24.97 6.74
N GLY A 23 6.18 25.76 7.56
CA GLY A 23 4.73 25.94 7.43
C GLY A 23 4.31 26.60 6.11
N GLN A 24 5.07 27.60 5.66
CA GLN A 24 4.83 28.26 4.37
C GLN A 24 5.08 27.31 3.21
N VAL A 25 6.17 26.54 3.24
CA VAL A 25 6.47 25.55 2.20
C VAL A 25 5.43 24.44 2.21
N THR A 26 5.01 23.94 3.37
CA THR A 26 3.93 22.94 3.49
C THR A 26 2.62 23.44 2.88
N ARG A 27 2.24 24.70 3.11
CA ARG A 27 1.04 25.30 2.49
C ARG A 27 1.15 25.39 0.97
N LYS A 28 2.30 25.84 0.46
CA LYS A 28 2.56 25.91 -0.99
C LYS A 28 2.48 24.52 -1.61
N LEU A 29 3.21 23.57 -1.02
CA LEU A 29 3.20 22.19 -1.45
C LEU A 29 1.78 21.65 -1.43
N THR A 30 1.00 21.79 -0.37
CA THR A 30 -0.40 21.28 -0.30
C THR A 30 -1.23 21.55 -1.57
N LEU A 31 -1.02 22.69 -2.23
CA LEU A 31 -1.71 23.12 -3.44
C LEU A 31 -1.05 22.63 -4.76
N THR A 32 0.22 22.22 -4.74
CA THR A 32 1.00 21.76 -5.90
C THR A 32 1.67 20.39 -5.67
N PRO A 33 0.95 19.27 -5.88
CA PRO A 33 1.49 17.89 -5.78
C PRO A 33 2.65 17.56 -6.71
N ARG A 34 2.91 18.40 -7.71
CA ARG A 34 3.89 18.17 -8.78
C ARG A 34 5.34 18.48 -8.35
N ASN A 35 5.57 19.19 -7.25
CA ASN A 35 6.90 19.52 -6.73
C ASN A 35 7.29 18.59 -5.56
N TYR A 36 7.26 17.27 -5.80
CA TYR A 36 7.46 16.26 -4.76
C TYR A 36 8.93 16.07 -4.34
N GLU A 37 9.87 16.71 -5.02
CA GLU A 37 11.31 16.56 -4.79
C GLU A 37 11.78 17.19 -3.47
N ASP A 38 11.06 18.21 -2.97
CA ASP A 38 11.37 18.90 -1.72
C ASP A 38 10.79 18.21 -0.48
N VAL A 39 9.83 17.30 -0.69
CA VAL A 39 9.09 16.58 0.37
C VAL A 39 10.00 15.76 1.30
N PRO A 40 11.05 15.03 0.83
CA PRO A 40 11.94 14.28 1.71
C PRO A 40 12.65 15.21 2.72
N LEU A 41 13.27 16.28 2.24
CA LEU A 41 14.00 17.22 3.11
C LEU A 41 13.08 17.85 4.15
N LEU A 42 11.86 18.23 3.74
CA LEU A 42 10.87 18.80 4.67
C LEU A 42 10.41 17.79 5.72
N SER A 43 10.30 16.51 5.37
CA SER A 43 9.94 15.47 6.33
C SER A 43 11.01 15.28 7.41
N GLU A 44 12.29 15.31 7.03
CA GLU A 44 13.41 15.24 7.97
C GLU A 44 13.48 16.48 8.85
N LEU A 45 13.38 17.67 8.25
CA LEU A 45 13.39 18.94 8.98
C LEU A 45 12.24 19.01 9.98
N ALA A 46 11.06 18.58 9.58
CA ALA A 46 9.92 18.63 10.48
C ALA A 46 10.06 17.60 11.60
N GLY A 47 10.55 16.38 11.31
CA GLY A 47 10.89 15.39 12.33
C GLY A 47 11.93 15.92 13.31
N PHE A 48 12.97 16.61 12.83
CA PHE A 48 13.96 17.28 13.66
C PHE A 48 13.33 18.33 14.57
N VAL A 49 12.55 19.26 14.01
CA VAL A 49 11.92 20.37 14.72
C VAL A 49 10.89 19.89 15.76
N SER A 50 10.29 18.72 15.59
CA SER A 50 9.37 18.09 16.56
C SER A 50 10.03 17.77 17.91
N GLN A 51 11.35 17.63 17.95
CA GLN A 51 12.10 17.35 19.17
C GLN A 51 12.33 18.59 20.03
N LEU A 52 12.23 19.78 19.43
CA LEU A 52 12.69 21.02 20.04
C LEU A 52 11.62 21.70 20.91
N SER A 53 10.33 21.51 20.60
CA SER A 53 9.24 22.11 21.36
C SER A 53 7.89 21.43 21.10
N ALA A 54 7.00 21.45 22.09
CA ALA A 54 5.63 20.96 21.93
C ALA A 54 4.80 21.80 20.93
N SER A 55 5.10 23.10 20.76
CA SER A 55 4.36 23.99 19.85
C SER A 55 4.54 23.62 18.37
N THR A 56 5.63 22.90 18.04
CA THR A 56 5.95 22.48 16.67
C THR A 56 5.23 21.21 16.24
N LYS A 57 4.58 20.49 17.17
CA LYS A 57 3.74 19.32 16.86
C LYS A 57 2.63 19.64 15.86
N SER A 58 2.00 20.81 15.98
CA SER A 58 0.93 21.23 15.08
C SER A 58 1.38 21.39 13.62
N LEU A 59 2.63 21.79 13.41
CA LEU A 59 3.26 21.86 12.09
C LEU A 59 3.51 20.45 11.55
N MET A 60 3.93 19.52 12.43
CA MET A 60 4.16 18.15 12.04
C MET A 60 2.89 17.42 11.60
N THR A 61 1.83 17.53 12.39
CA THR A 61 0.52 17.00 12.04
C THR A 61 0.04 17.57 10.70
N LYS A 62 0.23 18.86 10.43
CA LYS A 62 -0.14 19.48 9.14
C LYS A 62 0.63 18.88 7.97
N PHE A 63 1.95 18.71 8.10
CA PHE A 63 2.78 18.11 7.06
C PHE A 63 2.40 16.65 6.81
N ALA A 64 2.28 15.84 7.85
CA ALA A 64 1.87 14.45 7.73
C ALA A 64 0.47 14.31 7.13
N THR A 65 -0.47 15.17 7.52
CA THR A 65 -1.84 15.24 6.95
C THR A 65 -1.80 15.57 5.46
N MET A 66 -0.97 16.52 5.05
CA MET A 66 -0.76 16.85 3.63
C MET A 66 -0.23 15.63 2.87
N CYS A 67 0.85 15.00 3.34
CA CYS A 67 1.40 13.79 2.71
C CYS A 67 0.35 12.68 2.64
N ARG A 68 -0.42 12.45 3.70
CA ARG A 68 -1.50 11.45 3.69
C ARG A 68 -2.57 11.78 2.65
N LYS A 69 -3.05 13.03 2.60
CA LYS A 69 -4.05 13.49 1.63
C LYS A 69 -3.53 13.29 0.21
N TRP A 70 -2.27 13.62 -0.03
CA TRP A 70 -1.63 13.40 -1.32
C TRP A 70 -1.56 11.93 -1.67
N ALA A 71 -1.08 11.08 -0.77
CA ALA A 71 -1.00 9.65 -1.02
C ALA A 71 -2.38 9.03 -1.30
N GLY A 72 -3.43 9.48 -0.60
CA GLY A 72 -4.82 9.10 -0.86
C GLY A 72 -5.36 9.58 -2.21
N ASN A 73 -5.01 10.80 -2.63
CA ASN A 73 -5.39 11.35 -3.94
C ASN A 73 -4.63 10.67 -5.08
N VAL A 74 -3.35 10.36 -4.87
CA VAL A 74 -2.47 9.68 -5.82
C VAL A 74 -2.90 8.24 -6.03
N ARG A 75 -3.36 7.54 -4.98
CA ARG A 75 -3.95 6.19 -5.09
C ARG A 75 -5.08 6.13 -6.13
N LYS A 76 -5.71 7.26 -6.45
CA LYS A 76 -6.76 7.37 -7.47
C LYS A 76 -6.27 7.77 -8.87
N GLN A 77 -5.05 8.28 -9.03
CA GLN A 77 -4.66 9.00 -10.25
C GLN A 77 -3.24 8.74 -10.81
N TYR A 78 -2.24 8.32 -10.02
CA TYR A 78 -0.85 8.23 -10.53
C TYR A 78 0.02 7.13 -9.89
N TYR A 79 0.70 6.36 -10.73
CA TYR A 79 1.66 5.30 -10.35
C TYR A 79 2.95 5.84 -9.68
N SER A 80 3.33 7.08 -9.96
CA SER A 80 4.66 7.63 -9.65
C SER A 80 4.85 8.18 -8.23
N ILE A 81 3.81 8.18 -7.39
CA ILE A 81 3.88 8.87 -6.08
C ILE A 81 3.55 7.99 -4.87
N ARG A 82 3.84 6.68 -5.00
CA ARG A 82 3.78 5.69 -3.90
C ARG A 82 4.76 6.00 -2.75
N ASN A 83 5.79 6.81 -3.01
CA ASN A 83 6.82 7.23 -2.04
C ASN A 83 6.31 8.25 -1.00
N ILE A 84 5.11 8.80 -1.15
CA ILE A 84 4.63 9.83 -0.20
C ILE A 84 4.35 9.24 1.18
N PHE A 85 3.91 7.98 1.27
CA PHE A 85 3.72 7.33 2.57
C PHE A 85 5.04 7.24 3.34
N SER A 86 6.17 6.97 2.68
CA SER A 86 7.48 6.96 3.33
C SER A 86 7.89 8.35 3.84
N TYR A 87 7.63 9.43 3.10
CA TYR A 87 7.94 10.78 3.60
C TYR A 87 7.03 11.19 4.77
N ALA A 88 5.76 10.76 4.75
CA ALA A 88 4.88 10.92 5.90
C ALA A 88 5.40 10.16 7.12
N LEU A 89 5.91 8.94 6.95
CA LEU A 89 6.50 8.15 8.04
C LEU A 89 7.77 8.79 8.61
N GLN A 90 8.62 9.37 7.76
CA GLN A 90 9.84 10.07 8.17
C GLN A 90 9.57 11.23 9.15
N ALA A 91 8.46 11.95 8.95
CA ALA A 91 8.02 13.00 9.87
C ALA A 91 7.78 12.50 11.31
N TYR A 92 7.36 11.26 11.51
CA TYR A 92 7.14 10.67 12.82
C TYR A 92 8.40 9.99 13.40
N GLY A 93 9.54 10.06 12.71
CA GLY A 93 10.77 9.37 13.10
C GLY A 93 11.35 9.80 14.45
N LEU A 94 11.08 11.05 14.87
CA LEU A 94 11.72 11.68 16.03
C LEU A 94 10.68 12.42 16.91
N GLY A 95 11.05 12.75 18.15
CA GLY A 95 10.18 13.46 19.10
C GLY A 95 9.14 12.56 19.81
N ALA A 96 8.40 13.15 20.76
CA ALA A 96 7.34 12.43 21.49
C ALA A 96 6.03 12.42 20.69
N LEU A 97 5.40 11.25 20.57
CA LEU A 97 4.13 11.06 19.87
C LEU A 97 2.97 10.97 20.87
N ASP A 98 1.87 11.65 20.56
CA ASP A 98 0.60 11.44 21.27
C ASP A 98 -0.18 10.26 20.68
N ALA A 99 -1.29 9.89 21.31
CA ALA A 99 -2.09 8.74 20.90
C ALA A 99 -2.64 8.85 19.47
N ALA A 100 -2.92 10.07 18.98
CA ALA A 100 -3.40 10.29 17.62
C ALA A 100 -2.27 10.08 16.60
N ALA A 101 -1.10 10.67 16.86
CA ALA A 101 0.09 10.51 16.03
C ALA A 101 0.57 9.05 15.95
N VAL A 102 0.49 8.30 17.06
CA VAL A 102 0.82 6.86 17.07
C VAL A 102 -0.17 6.06 16.22
N TYR A 103 -1.46 6.40 16.27
CA TYR A 103 -2.46 5.74 15.42
C TYR A 103 -2.22 6.04 13.94
N GLU A 104 -1.97 7.30 13.60
CA GLU A 104 -1.61 7.72 12.23
C GLU A 104 -0.36 7.02 11.72
N LEU A 105 0.66 6.86 12.56
CA LEU A 105 1.86 6.09 12.25
C LEU A 105 1.51 4.64 11.86
N GLY A 106 0.60 4.00 12.61
CA GLY A 106 0.09 2.67 12.31
C GLY A 106 -0.61 2.57 10.95
N GLU A 107 -1.43 3.57 10.61
CA GLU A 107 -2.10 3.61 9.30
C GLU A 107 -1.09 3.82 8.16
N LEU A 108 -0.10 4.70 8.37
CA LEU A 108 0.91 5.00 7.37
C LEU A 108 1.82 3.80 7.08
N ILE A 109 2.21 3.01 8.08
CA ILE A 109 3.08 1.85 7.85
C ILE A 109 2.35 0.74 7.07
N VAL A 110 1.06 0.54 7.35
CA VAL A 110 0.20 -0.40 6.60
C VAL A 110 0.06 0.04 5.15
N LEU A 111 -0.25 1.32 4.92
CA LEU A 111 -0.39 1.87 3.57
C LEU A 111 0.92 1.84 2.79
N PHE A 112 2.05 2.17 3.45
CA PHE A 112 3.38 2.07 2.86
C PHE A 112 3.68 0.64 2.42
N ARG A 113 3.46 -0.36 3.29
CA ARG A 113 3.71 -1.76 2.94
C ARG A 113 2.82 -2.24 1.81
N ASN A 114 1.54 -1.89 1.83
CA ASN A 114 0.62 -2.22 0.75
C ASN A 114 1.06 -1.61 -0.59
N ALA A 115 1.57 -0.37 -0.58
CA ALA A 115 2.10 0.26 -1.78
C ALA A 115 3.37 -0.43 -2.30
N MET A 116 4.23 -0.92 -1.40
CA MET A 116 5.47 -1.63 -1.73
C MET A 116 5.23 -2.98 -2.41
N LEU A 117 4.21 -3.74 -1.98
CA LEU A 117 3.91 -5.09 -2.49
C LEU A 117 3.75 -5.17 -4.01
N PHE A 118 3.24 -4.10 -4.63
CA PHE A 118 2.99 -4.04 -6.09
C PHE A 118 3.95 -3.10 -6.82
N SER A 119 5.11 -2.79 -6.21
CA SER A 119 6.11 -1.88 -6.80
C SER A 119 7.34 -2.61 -7.36
N THR A 120 7.40 -3.93 -7.24
CA THR A 120 8.47 -4.78 -7.78
C THR A 120 8.51 -4.66 -9.31
N GLY A 121 9.70 -4.41 -9.86
CA GLY A 121 9.88 -4.21 -11.30
C GLY A 121 9.60 -2.78 -11.80
N SER A 122 9.16 -1.87 -10.94
CA SER A 122 9.06 -0.45 -11.31
C SER A 122 10.44 0.21 -11.42
N THR A 123 10.56 1.24 -12.26
CA THR A 123 11.78 2.07 -12.37
C THR A 123 12.15 2.78 -11.05
N PHE A 124 11.19 2.88 -10.12
CA PHE A 124 11.38 3.47 -8.80
C PHE A 124 11.82 2.47 -7.72
N TRP A 125 11.90 1.17 -8.05
CA TRP A 125 12.20 0.12 -7.08
C TRP A 125 13.49 0.34 -6.27
N PRO A 126 14.64 0.73 -6.86
CA PRO A 126 15.86 0.98 -6.08
C PRO A 126 15.71 2.12 -5.08
N ARG A 127 14.89 3.14 -5.40
CA ARG A 127 14.60 4.26 -4.50
C ARG A 127 13.69 3.82 -3.36
N LEU A 128 12.68 3.00 -3.66
CA LEU A 128 11.78 2.42 -2.69
C LEU A 128 12.51 1.52 -1.68
N GLN A 129 13.49 0.73 -2.12
CA GLN A 129 14.32 -0.09 -1.23
C GLN A 129 15.13 0.76 -0.23
N LYS A 130 15.69 1.89 -0.68
CA LYS A 130 16.39 2.83 0.23
C LYS A 130 15.43 3.44 1.26
N LEU A 131 14.22 3.81 0.82
CA LEU A 131 13.20 4.33 1.72
C LEU A 131 12.75 3.27 2.73
N GLU A 132 12.61 2.01 2.32
CA GLU A 132 12.27 0.91 3.20
C GLU A 132 13.25 0.74 4.36
N ILE A 133 14.57 0.87 4.10
CA ILE A 133 15.60 0.83 5.15
C ILE A 133 15.37 1.96 6.18
N ALA A 134 15.19 3.19 5.70
CA ALA A 134 14.95 4.34 6.57
C ALA A 134 13.65 4.19 7.39
N ILE A 135 12.60 3.62 6.78
CA ILE A 135 11.35 3.33 7.48
C ILE A 135 11.55 2.24 8.53
N ALA A 136 12.32 1.18 8.25
CA ALA A 136 12.61 0.14 9.23
C ALA A 136 13.29 0.74 10.48
N GLU A 137 14.25 1.65 10.32
CA GLU A 137 14.90 2.35 11.44
C GLU A 137 13.93 3.20 12.28
N ILE A 138 12.95 3.83 11.64
CA ILE A 138 11.87 4.55 12.33
C ILE A 138 11.00 3.56 13.11
N MET A 139 10.60 2.46 12.46
CA MET A 139 9.73 1.47 13.07
C MET A 139 10.40 0.76 14.25
N VAL A 140 11.71 0.51 14.22
CA VAL A 140 12.45 -0.02 15.38
C VAL A 140 12.27 0.88 16.61
N ARG A 141 12.37 2.20 16.43
CA ARG A 141 12.23 3.18 17.52
C ARG A 141 10.78 3.33 18.01
N ARG A 142 9.81 3.12 17.13
CA ARG A 142 8.39 3.39 17.40
C ARG A 142 7.56 2.15 17.74
N ALA A 143 8.05 0.95 17.45
CA ALA A 143 7.34 -0.29 17.66
C ALA A 143 6.82 -0.48 19.10
N PRO A 144 7.55 -0.13 20.18
CA PRO A 144 7.02 -0.27 21.54
C PRO A 144 5.75 0.56 21.78
N VAL A 145 5.77 1.83 21.38
CA VAL A 145 4.65 2.76 21.59
C VAL A 145 3.45 2.38 20.70
N LEU A 146 3.72 1.93 19.46
CA LEU A 146 2.70 1.49 18.53
C LEU A 146 2.01 0.19 19.01
N ALA A 147 2.79 -0.79 19.47
CA ALA A 147 2.26 -2.05 20.01
C ALA A 147 1.42 -1.82 21.28
N ALA A 148 1.84 -0.93 22.16
CA ALA A 148 1.09 -0.57 23.37
C ALA A 148 -0.28 0.04 23.03
N LEU A 149 -0.32 1.00 22.11
CA LEU A 149 -1.57 1.68 21.72
C LEU A 149 -2.59 0.72 21.08
N LEU A 150 -2.14 -0.17 20.18
CA LEU A 150 -3.05 -1.13 19.54
C LEU A 150 -3.49 -2.26 20.47
N THR A 151 -2.71 -2.56 21.50
CA THR A 151 -3.14 -3.51 22.55
C THR A 151 -4.26 -2.94 23.40
N GLN A 152 -4.28 -1.62 23.62
CA GLN A 152 -5.28 -0.95 24.45
C GLN A 152 -6.59 -0.61 23.70
N ARG A 153 -6.59 -0.58 22.36
CA ARG A 153 -7.74 -0.16 21.55
C ARG A 153 -8.30 -1.32 20.72
N GLU A 154 -9.44 -1.85 21.16
CA GLU A 154 -10.10 -3.02 20.56
C GLU A 154 -10.38 -2.87 19.05
N HIS A 155 -10.85 -1.70 18.61
CA HIS A 155 -11.18 -1.46 17.20
C HIS A 155 -10.01 -1.02 16.31
N ALA A 156 -8.85 -0.70 16.90
CA ALA A 156 -7.76 -0.09 16.14
C ALA A 156 -7.19 -1.05 15.09
N MET A 157 -7.12 -2.35 15.41
CA MET A 157 -6.70 -3.39 14.47
C MET A 157 -7.67 -3.53 13.30
N THR A 158 -8.98 -3.61 13.57
CA THR A 158 -10.02 -3.69 12.52
C THR A 158 -9.91 -2.51 11.56
N SER A 159 -9.71 -1.30 12.08
CA SER A 159 -9.54 -0.11 11.25
C SER A 159 -8.29 -0.18 10.37
N LEU A 160 -7.16 -0.69 10.88
CA LEU A 160 -5.94 -0.89 10.08
C LEU A 160 -6.14 -1.93 8.97
N LEU A 161 -6.78 -3.06 9.27
CA LEU A 161 -7.10 -4.09 8.28
C LEU A 161 -7.99 -3.51 7.16
N ARG A 162 -8.93 -2.64 7.50
CA ARG A 162 -9.84 -1.98 6.54
C ARG A 162 -9.16 -1.00 5.59
N LEU A 163 -7.92 -0.57 5.85
CA LEU A 163 -7.15 0.26 4.92
C LEU A 163 -6.79 -0.46 3.62
N VAL A 164 -6.67 -1.79 3.71
CA VAL A 164 -6.19 -2.67 2.62
C VAL A 164 -7.24 -3.70 2.22
N ASN A 165 -8.18 -4.04 3.11
CA ASN A 165 -9.30 -4.93 2.82
C ASN A 165 -10.61 -4.33 3.35
N THR A 166 -11.40 -3.71 2.47
CA THR A 166 -12.66 -3.04 2.84
C THR A 166 -13.77 -3.99 3.28
N SER A 167 -13.63 -5.28 2.99
CA SER A 167 -14.63 -6.32 3.30
C SER A 167 -14.50 -6.87 4.73
N VAL A 168 -13.47 -6.45 5.46
CA VAL A 168 -13.25 -6.84 6.86
C VAL A 168 -14.45 -6.42 7.72
N SER A 169 -15.00 -7.38 8.46
CA SER A 169 -16.08 -7.16 9.40
C SER A 169 -15.72 -6.09 10.44
N PRO A 170 -16.65 -5.17 10.80
CA PRO A 170 -16.38 -4.17 11.84
C PRO A 170 -16.15 -4.77 13.23
N THR A 171 -16.58 -6.01 13.45
CA THR A 171 -16.55 -6.70 14.74
C THR A 171 -15.70 -7.96 14.66
N LEU A 172 -14.38 -7.78 14.55
CA LEU A 172 -13.42 -8.88 14.64
C LEU A 172 -13.12 -9.22 16.10
N LYS A 173 -13.18 -10.51 16.44
CA LYS A 173 -12.62 -11.01 17.69
C LYS A 173 -11.12 -11.17 17.49
N ARG A 174 -10.37 -10.33 18.20
CA ARG A 174 -8.92 -10.41 18.22
C ARG A 174 -8.50 -11.68 18.96
N LYS A 175 -7.60 -12.43 18.35
CA LYS A 175 -6.77 -13.39 19.06
C LYS A 175 -5.41 -12.73 19.22
N CYS A 176 -4.89 -12.74 20.43
CA CYS A 176 -3.49 -12.44 20.63
C CYS A 176 -2.89 -13.60 21.38
N ALA A 177 -1.71 -14.04 20.95
CA ALA A 177 -0.86 -14.77 21.85
C ALA A 177 -0.66 -13.92 23.13
N PRO A 178 -0.93 -14.46 24.33
CA PRO A 178 -0.76 -13.71 25.56
C PRO A 178 0.67 -13.18 25.64
N LEU A 179 0.80 -11.85 25.79
CA LEU A 179 2.06 -11.13 25.99
C LEU A 179 2.86 -11.69 27.17
N ASP A 180 2.18 -12.37 28.08
CA ASP A 180 2.67 -13.05 29.27
C ASP A 180 3.78 -14.07 28.99
N LYS A 181 3.86 -14.60 27.75
CA LYS A 181 4.92 -15.52 27.31
C LYS A 181 6.20 -14.81 26.85
N LEU A 182 6.14 -13.51 26.56
CA LEU A 182 7.29 -12.69 26.15
C LEU A 182 7.88 -12.01 27.39
N LYS A 183 8.81 -12.67 28.08
CA LYS A 183 9.52 -12.10 29.23
C LYS A 183 10.19 -10.76 28.84
N GLY A 184 9.57 -9.64 29.22
CA GLY A 184 10.08 -8.28 28.98
C GLY A 184 9.96 -7.77 27.53
N GLY A 185 9.20 -8.45 26.67
CA GLY A 185 9.03 -8.08 25.25
C GLY A 185 7.64 -7.54 24.92
N PHE A 186 7.49 -7.00 23.71
CA PHE A 186 6.19 -6.67 23.11
C PHE A 186 6.04 -7.43 21.78
N ALA A 187 4.82 -7.83 21.46
CA ALA A 187 4.49 -8.37 20.14
C ALA A 187 4.12 -7.21 19.20
N THR A 188 4.67 -7.22 17.98
CA THR A 188 4.23 -6.36 16.89
C THR A 188 3.28 -7.08 15.93
N TYR A 189 2.99 -8.35 16.20
CA TYR A 189 2.12 -9.20 15.41
C TYR A 189 0.80 -9.44 16.13
N PHE A 190 -0.30 -9.37 15.38
CA PHE A 190 -1.67 -9.53 15.87
C PHE A 190 -2.49 -10.30 14.84
N ASP A 191 -3.40 -11.15 15.32
CA ASP A 191 -4.29 -11.97 14.51
C ASP A 191 -5.77 -11.80 14.88
N ALA A 192 -6.65 -12.06 13.92
CA ALA A 192 -8.09 -12.10 14.13
C ALA A 192 -8.72 -13.17 13.27
N PHE A 193 -9.76 -13.79 13.81
CA PHE A 193 -10.59 -14.69 13.05
C PHE A 193 -11.99 -14.09 12.94
N ASP A 194 -12.50 -14.02 11.71
CA ASP A 194 -13.88 -13.63 11.44
C ASP A 194 -14.76 -14.87 11.42
N ASP A 195 -15.45 -15.13 12.53
CA ASP A 195 -16.37 -16.27 12.67
C ASP A 195 -17.44 -16.31 11.56
N SER A 196 -17.81 -15.17 10.97
CA SER A 196 -18.88 -15.07 9.98
C SER A 196 -18.44 -15.45 8.56
N SER A 197 -17.20 -15.13 8.20
CA SER A 197 -16.64 -15.39 6.87
C SER A 197 -15.65 -16.56 6.85
N GLY A 198 -15.22 -17.03 8.02
CA GLY A 198 -14.19 -18.05 8.16
C GLY A 198 -12.78 -17.56 7.82
N ILE A 199 -12.59 -16.24 7.67
CA ILE A 199 -11.34 -15.64 7.22
C ILE A 199 -10.41 -15.36 8.41
N HIS A 200 -9.14 -15.70 8.24
CA HIS A 200 -8.08 -15.40 9.18
C HIS A 200 -7.28 -14.17 8.74
N TYR A 201 -7.28 -13.13 9.56
CA TYR A 201 -6.49 -11.92 9.35
C TYR A 201 -5.25 -11.92 10.23
N ALA A 202 -4.16 -11.39 9.71
CA ALA A 202 -2.97 -11.11 10.51
C ALA A 202 -2.35 -9.77 10.12
N ILE A 203 -1.73 -9.09 11.08
CA ILE A 203 -1.02 -7.83 10.85
C ILE A 203 0.29 -7.81 11.64
N ASN A 204 1.37 -7.37 10.99
CA ASN A 204 2.65 -7.07 11.60
C ASN A 204 2.88 -5.56 11.55
N LEU A 205 2.83 -4.90 12.70
CA LEU A 205 2.97 -3.45 12.84
C LEU A 205 4.40 -2.95 12.60
N PHE A 206 5.40 -3.82 12.77
CA PHE A 206 6.78 -3.44 12.49
C PHE A 206 6.99 -3.24 10.99
N THR A 207 6.45 -4.15 10.18
CA THR A 207 6.59 -4.11 8.72
C THR A 207 5.43 -3.43 8.01
N GLY A 208 4.29 -3.26 8.68
CA GLY A 208 3.01 -2.86 8.08
C GLY A 208 2.33 -3.98 7.29
N MET A 209 2.87 -5.21 7.33
CA MET A 209 2.31 -6.31 6.55
C MET A 209 0.96 -6.71 7.10
N VAL A 210 -0.03 -6.79 6.22
CA VAL A 210 -1.33 -7.40 6.52
C VAL A 210 -1.40 -8.71 5.74
N LEU A 211 -2.09 -9.70 6.27
CA LEU A 211 -2.37 -10.96 5.60
C LEU A 211 -3.85 -11.31 5.76
N THR A 212 -4.42 -11.95 4.74
CA THR A 212 -5.75 -12.56 4.69
C THR A 212 -5.56 -14.01 4.27
N ASP A 213 -5.88 -14.95 5.17
CA ASP A 213 -5.63 -16.39 5.01
C ASP A 213 -4.18 -16.71 4.58
N GLY A 214 -3.22 -16.00 5.19
CA GLY A 214 -1.79 -16.14 4.89
C GLY A 214 -1.31 -15.41 3.63
N ASN A 215 -2.20 -14.75 2.88
CA ASN A 215 -1.86 -14.02 1.66
C ASN A 215 -1.82 -12.50 1.89
N SER A 216 -0.88 -11.80 1.26
CA SER A 216 -0.87 -10.33 1.28
C SER A 216 -2.16 -9.76 0.68
N PRO A 217 -2.75 -8.70 1.27
CA PRO A 217 -3.96 -8.09 0.76
C PRO A 217 -3.72 -7.56 -0.64
N GLY A 218 -4.72 -7.76 -1.49
CA GLY A 218 -4.66 -7.36 -2.87
C GLY A 218 -3.77 -8.24 -3.74
N GLY A 219 -3.03 -9.24 -3.25
CA GLY A 219 -2.31 -10.17 -4.13
C GLY A 219 -3.24 -11.24 -4.70
N LEU A 220 -2.85 -11.86 -5.82
CA LEU A 220 -3.49 -13.10 -6.23
C LEU A 220 -3.09 -14.24 -5.27
N PRO A 221 -4.02 -15.15 -4.91
CA PRO A 221 -3.70 -16.33 -4.12
C PRO A 221 -2.58 -17.15 -4.77
N ALA A 222 -1.74 -17.79 -3.96
CA ALA A 222 -0.69 -18.68 -4.45
C ALA A 222 -1.24 -19.77 -5.38
N THR A 223 -2.45 -20.29 -5.12
CA THR A 223 -3.13 -21.26 -5.99
C THR A 223 -3.35 -20.76 -7.41
N ILE A 224 -3.52 -19.45 -7.61
CA ILE A 224 -3.60 -18.83 -8.94
C ILE A 224 -2.21 -18.52 -9.47
N ARG A 225 -1.31 -17.92 -8.65
CA ARG A 225 0.03 -17.51 -9.10
C ARG A 225 0.93 -18.67 -9.50
N ASP A 226 0.78 -19.82 -8.83
CA ASP A 226 1.53 -21.03 -9.13
C ASP A 226 0.91 -21.88 -10.24
N HIS A 227 -0.30 -21.54 -10.68
CA HIS A 227 -0.97 -22.24 -11.77
C HIS A 227 -0.17 -22.09 -13.08
N THR A 228 0.05 -23.20 -13.80
CA THR A 228 0.88 -23.22 -15.02
C THR A 228 0.46 -22.19 -16.06
N ARG A 229 -0.86 -22.04 -16.28
CA ARG A 229 -1.42 -21.03 -17.21
C ARG A 229 -1.09 -19.59 -16.79
N TYR A 230 -1.10 -19.31 -15.49
CA TYR A 230 -0.77 -17.98 -14.99
C TYR A 230 0.69 -17.65 -15.32
N LYS A 231 1.61 -18.56 -14.96
CA LYS A 231 3.05 -18.41 -15.23
C LYS A 231 3.36 -18.29 -16.72
N GLN A 232 2.61 -18.97 -17.59
CA GLN A 232 2.76 -18.83 -19.05
C GLN A 232 2.38 -17.44 -19.57
N LEU A 233 1.35 -16.82 -19.01
CA LEU A 233 0.84 -15.51 -19.46
C LEU A 233 1.57 -14.33 -18.81
N PHE A 234 1.91 -14.46 -17.54
CA PHE A 234 2.38 -13.34 -16.70
C PHE A 234 3.71 -13.61 -16.01
N GLY A 235 4.30 -14.80 -16.14
CA GLY A 235 5.53 -15.17 -15.42
C GLY A 235 5.35 -15.09 -13.91
N ASP A 236 6.32 -14.46 -13.23
CA ASP A 236 6.32 -14.23 -11.79
C ASP A 236 5.65 -12.91 -11.37
N HIS A 237 4.96 -12.23 -12.30
CA HIS A 237 4.28 -10.97 -11.99
C HIS A 237 3.12 -11.21 -11.01
N ASP A 238 2.88 -10.29 -10.08
CA ASP A 238 1.71 -10.30 -9.20
C ASP A 238 0.84 -9.07 -9.49
N PHE A 239 -0.47 -9.22 -9.29
CA PHE A 239 -1.43 -8.16 -9.56
C PHE A 239 -2.11 -7.73 -8.27
N GLU A 240 -2.26 -6.41 -8.11
CA GLU A 240 -3.19 -5.88 -7.13
C GLU A 240 -4.62 -6.22 -7.60
N VAL A 241 -5.38 -7.01 -6.82
CA VAL A 241 -6.71 -7.53 -7.14
C VAL A 241 -7.71 -7.28 -6.01
N THR A 242 -8.97 -7.20 -6.40
CA THR A 242 -10.15 -7.14 -5.54
C THR A 242 -10.93 -8.42 -5.72
N PHE A 243 -11.27 -9.10 -4.63
CA PHE A 243 -12.07 -10.33 -4.68
C PHE A 243 -13.55 -10.01 -4.50
N GLY A 244 -14.38 -10.53 -5.39
CA GLY A 244 -15.83 -10.40 -5.27
C GLY A 244 -16.54 -11.42 -6.16
N LYS A 245 -17.63 -12.02 -5.65
CA LYS A 245 -18.44 -13.01 -6.38
C LYS A 245 -17.61 -14.17 -6.98
N GLY A 246 -16.59 -14.65 -6.25
CA GLY A 246 -15.74 -15.75 -6.70
C GLY A 246 -14.68 -15.37 -7.74
N VAL A 247 -14.50 -14.09 -8.04
CA VAL A 247 -13.56 -13.60 -9.05
C VAL A 247 -12.58 -12.60 -8.41
N TYR A 248 -11.29 -12.80 -8.66
CA TYR A 248 -10.27 -11.80 -8.39
C TYR A 248 -10.16 -10.88 -9.61
N ARG A 249 -10.45 -9.59 -9.45
CA ARG A 249 -10.32 -8.59 -10.53
C ARG A 249 -9.19 -7.64 -10.20
N THR A 250 -8.34 -7.30 -11.16
CA THR A 250 -7.31 -6.26 -10.96
C THR A 250 -7.92 -4.99 -10.37
N ALA A 251 -7.26 -4.42 -9.36
CA ALA A 251 -7.72 -3.20 -8.70
C ALA A 251 -7.71 -2.00 -9.66
N PHE A 252 -6.90 -2.08 -10.72
CA PHE A 252 -6.75 -1.06 -11.75
C PHE A 252 -6.75 -1.71 -13.14
N ALA A 253 -7.04 -0.89 -14.16
CA ALA A 253 -6.92 -1.32 -15.55
C ALA A 253 -5.44 -1.52 -15.93
N ILE A 254 -5.16 -2.59 -16.66
CA ILE A 254 -3.89 -2.90 -17.31
C ILE A 254 -4.07 -2.58 -18.79
N GLY A 255 -3.45 -1.49 -19.23
CA GLY A 255 -3.79 -0.89 -20.53
C GLY A 255 -5.23 -0.38 -20.52
N GLU A 256 -6.07 -0.95 -21.38
CA GLU A 256 -7.48 -0.57 -21.54
C GLU A 256 -8.47 -1.55 -20.89
N CYS A 257 -7.98 -2.58 -20.20
CA CYS A 257 -8.81 -3.65 -19.67
C CYS A 257 -8.53 -3.96 -18.20
N TYR A 258 -9.44 -4.67 -17.55
CA TYR A 258 -9.21 -5.30 -16.25
C TYR A 258 -9.02 -6.80 -16.44
N LEU A 259 -8.12 -7.40 -15.69
CA LEU A 259 -8.00 -8.87 -15.66
C LEU A 259 -8.88 -9.43 -14.56
N ASN A 260 -9.72 -10.40 -14.91
CA ASN A 260 -10.51 -11.21 -13.99
C ASN A 260 -9.92 -12.62 -13.94
N PHE A 261 -9.65 -13.13 -12.74
CA PHE A 261 -9.13 -14.46 -12.47
C PHE A 261 -10.15 -15.23 -11.64
N SER A 262 -10.48 -16.44 -12.07
CA SER A 262 -11.32 -17.36 -11.31
C SER A 262 -10.81 -18.78 -11.47
N LEU A 263 -10.66 -19.48 -10.37
CA LEU A 263 -10.23 -20.88 -10.32
C LEU A 263 -11.46 -21.74 -10.02
N VAL A 264 -11.83 -22.63 -10.94
CA VAL A 264 -12.98 -23.54 -10.79
C VAL A 264 -12.49 -24.96 -11.01
N GLU A 265 -12.61 -25.82 -10.00
CA GLU A 265 -12.24 -27.25 -10.09
C GLU A 265 -10.83 -27.49 -10.69
N ASP A 266 -9.85 -26.67 -10.30
CA ASP A 266 -8.46 -26.59 -10.82
C ASP A 266 -8.25 -25.93 -12.20
N GLU A 267 -9.29 -25.54 -12.92
CA GLU A 267 -9.12 -24.77 -14.15
C GLU A 267 -9.08 -23.26 -13.88
N LEU A 268 -7.92 -22.64 -14.15
CA LEU A 268 -7.77 -21.19 -14.05
C LEU A 268 -8.36 -20.52 -15.29
N HIS A 269 -9.45 -19.78 -15.11
CA HIS A 269 -10.04 -18.88 -16.09
C HIS A 269 -9.48 -17.46 -15.92
N ILE A 270 -9.04 -16.86 -17.02
CA ILE A 270 -8.51 -15.50 -17.04
C ILE A 270 -9.24 -14.73 -18.15
N ARG A 271 -9.80 -13.58 -17.83
CA ARG A 271 -10.56 -12.74 -18.77
C ARG A 271 -10.02 -11.32 -18.77
N GLU A 272 -9.88 -10.74 -19.95
CA GLU A 272 -9.77 -9.29 -20.12
C GLU A 272 -11.19 -8.72 -20.22
N VAL A 273 -11.50 -7.74 -19.39
CA VAL A 273 -12.81 -7.08 -19.33
C VAL A 273 -12.62 -5.59 -19.59
N TYR A 274 -13.26 -5.09 -20.64
CA TYR A 274 -13.21 -3.69 -21.05
C TYR A 274 -14.49 -3.00 -20.62
N TYR A 275 -14.35 -1.77 -20.14
CA TYR A 275 -15.46 -0.95 -19.67
C TYR A 275 -15.53 0.36 -20.46
N ASP A 276 -16.73 0.90 -20.64
CA ASP A 276 -16.92 2.28 -21.10
C ASP A 276 -16.67 3.30 -19.96
N ALA A 277 -16.79 4.58 -20.28
CA ALA A 277 -16.66 5.67 -19.30
C ALA A 277 -17.69 5.61 -18.14
N GLY A 278 -18.79 4.87 -18.32
CA GLY A 278 -19.83 4.64 -17.32
C GLY A 278 -19.65 3.34 -16.54
N MET A 279 -18.51 2.66 -16.66
CA MET A 279 -18.23 1.35 -16.03
C MET A 279 -19.19 0.23 -16.46
N LYS A 280 -19.75 0.31 -17.67
CA LYS A 280 -20.46 -0.82 -18.29
C LYS A 280 -19.50 -1.66 -19.13
N ILE A 281 -19.65 -2.97 -19.05
CA ILE A 281 -18.83 -3.91 -19.82
C ILE A 281 -19.17 -3.75 -21.30
N VAL A 282 -18.16 -3.43 -22.11
CA VAL A 282 -18.30 -3.30 -23.57
C VAL A 282 -17.72 -4.49 -24.32
N LYS A 283 -16.73 -5.17 -23.73
CA LYS A 283 -16.04 -6.30 -24.36
C LYS A 283 -15.45 -7.20 -23.28
N VAL A 284 -15.52 -8.51 -23.51
CA VAL A 284 -14.85 -9.53 -22.70
C VAL A 284 -14.05 -10.42 -23.64
N LEU A 285 -12.78 -10.64 -23.32
CA LEU A 285 -11.94 -11.63 -23.99
C LEU A 285 -11.53 -12.69 -22.97
N GLU A 286 -11.85 -13.95 -23.25
CA GLU A 286 -11.33 -15.06 -22.45
C GLU A 286 -9.93 -15.40 -22.96
N LEU A 287 -8.93 -15.37 -22.08
CA LEU A 287 -7.55 -15.74 -22.39
C LEU A 287 -7.40 -17.26 -22.37
N CYS A 288 -8.10 -17.93 -23.27
CA CYS A 288 -8.34 -19.38 -23.31
C CYS A 288 -7.07 -20.24 -23.25
N SER A 289 -7.20 -21.45 -22.68
CA SER A 289 -6.12 -22.44 -22.74
C SER A 289 -6.02 -23.04 -24.14
N VAL A 290 -4.84 -23.53 -24.52
CA VAL A 290 -4.64 -24.27 -25.78
C VAL A 290 -5.53 -25.50 -25.85
N LYS A 291 -5.79 -26.15 -24.70
CA LYS A 291 -6.72 -27.29 -24.60
C LYS A 291 -8.16 -26.88 -24.91
N TRP A 292 -8.62 -25.75 -24.37
CA TRP A 292 -9.96 -25.22 -24.64
C TRP A 292 -10.12 -24.79 -26.10
N LEU A 293 -9.14 -24.09 -26.67
CA LEU A 293 -9.12 -23.76 -28.11
C LEU A 293 -9.09 -25.03 -28.97
N GLY A 294 -8.34 -26.06 -28.55
CA GLY A 294 -8.33 -27.37 -29.19
C GLY A 294 -9.71 -28.03 -29.20
N SER A 295 -10.44 -27.98 -28.09
CA SER A 295 -11.82 -28.52 -28.00
C SER A 295 -12.83 -27.76 -28.85
N LEU A 296 -12.59 -26.49 -29.15
CA LEU A 296 -13.37 -25.70 -30.10
C LEU A 296 -13.01 -25.98 -31.55
N GLY A 297 -11.83 -26.53 -31.82
CA GLY A 297 -11.43 -26.96 -33.16
C GLY A 297 -12.42 -27.92 -33.79
N ASP A 298 -13.09 -28.75 -32.99
CA ASP A 298 -14.09 -29.70 -33.48
C ASP A 298 -15.49 -29.08 -33.67
N ILE A 299 -15.73 -27.90 -33.09
CA ILE A 299 -17.04 -27.23 -33.04
C ILE A 299 -17.09 -26.02 -33.99
N LEU A 300 -15.95 -25.38 -34.27
CA LEU A 300 -15.89 -24.18 -35.09
C LEU A 300 -15.97 -24.51 -36.59
N PRO A 301 -16.79 -23.78 -37.36
CA PRO A 301 -16.85 -23.91 -38.81
C PRO A 301 -15.48 -23.73 -39.48
N ALA A 302 -15.22 -24.50 -40.55
CA ALA A 302 -13.93 -24.53 -41.24
C ALA A 302 -13.39 -23.15 -41.68
N HIS A 303 -14.26 -22.17 -41.92
CA HIS A 303 -13.87 -20.81 -42.34
C HIS A 303 -13.26 -19.95 -41.21
N ILE A 304 -13.39 -20.35 -39.94
CA ILE A 304 -12.72 -19.68 -38.80
C ILE A 304 -11.32 -20.29 -38.57
N LYS A 305 -11.13 -21.56 -38.95
CA LYS A 305 -9.86 -22.30 -38.75
C LYS A 305 -8.69 -21.74 -39.58
N SER A 306 -8.96 -21.11 -40.72
CA SER A 306 -7.93 -20.59 -41.63
C SER A 306 -7.31 -19.25 -41.23
N GLY A 307 -7.79 -18.60 -40.15
CA GLY A 307 -7.26 -17.33 -39.67
C GLY A 307 -6.11 -17.43 -38.66
N ALA A 308 -5.84 -18.63 -38.11
CA ALA A 308 -4.92 -18.84 -36.99
C ALA A 308 -3.46 -19.12 -37.39
N SER A 309 -3.09 -18.88 -38.65
CA SER A 309 -1.71 -19.00 -39.12
C SER A 309 -1.21 -17.63 -39.60
N ARG A 310 -0.68 -16.83 -38.68
CA ARG A 310 0.44 -15.91 -38.94
C ARG A 310 0.98 -15.33 -37.64
N ASP A 311 2.17 -15.82 -37.31
CA ASP A 311 3.21 -15.23 -36.49
C ASP A 311 2.98 -13.79 -36.00
N LYS A 312 2.89 -13.63 -34.69
CA LYS A 312 3.51 -12.48 -34.01
C LYS A 312 4.22 -12.97 -32.76
N VAL A 313 5.51 -13.20 -32.93
CA VAL A 313 6.51 -13.17 -31.87
C VAL A 313 6.31 -11.87 -31.09
N PHE A 314 5.94 -11.97 -29.81
CA PHE A 314 6.00 -10.84 -28.89
C PHE A 314 7.48 -10.50 -28.65
N PRO A 315 7.94 -9.26 -28.92
CA PRO A 315 9.27 -8.87 -28.51
C PRO A 315 9.27 -8.72 -26.99
N SER A 316 10.14 -9.46 -26.33
CA SER A 316 10.49 -9.30 -24.92
C SER A 316 10.93 -7.85 -24.64
N ARG A 317 10.29 -7.21 -23.66
CA ARG A 317 10.79 -6.02 -22.97
C ARG A 317 10.62 -6.20 -21.47
#